data_AF-D0IKK7-F1
#
_entry.id   AF-D0IKK7-F1
#
_cell.length_a   1.000
_cell.length_b   1.000
_cell.length_c   1.000
_cell.angle_alpha   90.00
_cell.angle_beta   90.00
_cell.angle_gamma   90.00
#
_symmetry.space_group_name_H-M   'P 1'
#
loop_
_entity.id
_entity.type
_entity.pdbx_description
1 polymer ?
#
loop_
_entity_poly.entity_id
_entity_poly.type
_entity_poly.pdbx_seq_one_letter_code
_entity_poly.pdbx_strand_id
1 'polypeptide(L)' 'MSNPSIPLNEASDEIKLAVDLIYLLESHAIEPQLALAAIEIVKRDLEHRLADDASITTAREDHQSSNVNPL' A
#
# COMPACT_ATOMS: atom_id res chain seq x y z
N MET A 1 -26.68 -25.59 -0.54
CA MET A 1 -26.22 -24.31 -1.10
C MET A 1 -24.70 -24.36 -1.12
N SER A 2 -24.10 -24.61 -2.28
CA SER A 2 -22.65 -24.69 -2.40
C SER A 2 -22.10 -23.27 -2.43
N ASN A 3 -21.50 -22.83 -1.34
CA ASN A 3 -20.71 -21.61 -1.33
C ASN A 3 -19.49 -21.88 -2.24
N PRO A 4 -19.25 -21.13 -3.33
CA PRO A 4 -18.03 -21.30 -4.11
C PRO A 4 -16.88 -20.82 -3.22
N SER A 5 -16.27 -21.75 -2.50
CA SER A 5 -15.01 -21.50 -1.81
C SER A 5 -13.98 -21.36 -2.91
N ILE A 6 -13.75 -20.13 -3.38
CA ILE A 6 -12.59 -19.80 -4.20
C ILE A 6 -11.40 -20.27 -3.38
N PRO A 7 -10.66 -21.30 -3.84
CA PRO A 7 -9.53 -21.79 -3.09
C PRO A 7 -8.53 -20.64 -2.97
N LEU A 8 -8.00 -20.40 -1.77
CA LEU A 8 -7.11 -19.26 -1.51
C LEU A 8 -5.90 -19.19 -2.45
N ASN A 9 -5.52 -20.30 -3.09
CA ASN A 9 -4.47 -20.32 -4.12
C ASN A 9 -4.82 -19.50 -5.38
N GLU A 10 -6.11 -19.40 -5.72
CA GLU A 10 -6.66 -18.69 -6.89
C GLU A 10 -7.05 -17.25 -6.56
N ALA A 11 -6.98 -16.84 -5.29
CA ALA A 11 -7.26 -15.48 -4.87
C ALA A 11 -6.14 -14.50 -5.28
N SER A 12 -6.51 -13.23 -5.49
CA SER A 12 -5.56 -12.14 -5.72
C SER A 12 -4.59 -12.00 -4.53
N ASP A 13 -3.39 -11.49 -4.80
CA ASP A 13 -2.34 -11.35 -3.77
C ASP A 13 -2.79 -10.50 -2.57
N GLU A 14 -3.62 -9.49 -2.82
CA GLU A 14 -4.25 -8.65 -1.78
C GLU A 14 -5.11 -9.46 -0.82
N ILE A 15 -5.89 -10.42 -1.34
CA ILE A 15 -6.77 -11.27 -0.54
C ILE A 15 -5.95 -12.26 0.29
N LYS A 16 -4.92 -12.86 -0.31
CA LYS A 16 -4.00 -13.78 0.39
C LYS A 16 -3.31 -13.06 1.56
N LEU A 17 -2.79 -11.86 1.31
CA LEU A 17 -2.14 -11.05 2.33
C LEU A 17 -3.12 -10.64 3.44
N ALA A 18 -4.35 -10.27 3.11
CA ALA A 18 -5.36 -9.94 4.11
C ALA A 18 -5.67 -11.14 5.03
N VAL A 19 -5.74 -12.34 4.47
CA VAL A 19 -5.97 -13.57 5.24
C VAL A 19 -4.79 -13.86 6.17
N ASP A 20 -3.56 -13.75 5.67
CA ASP A 20 -2.35 -13.92 6.49
C ASP A 20 -2.30 -12.90 7.65
N LEU A 21 -2.69 -11.65 7.39
CA LEU A 21 -2.76 -10.60 8.41
C LEU A 21 -3.81 -10.92 9.48
N ILE A 22 -5.00 -11.37 9.07
CA ILE A 22 -6.06 -11.76 10.01
C ILE A 22 -5.59 -12.93 10.87
N TYR A 23 -4.98 -13.95 10.25
CA TYR A 23 -4.42 -15.08 10.97
C TYR A 23 -3.38 -14.65 12.01
N LEU A 24 -2.48 -13.71 11.65
CA LEU A 24 -1.47 -13.20 12.56
C LEU A 24 -2.09 -12.47 13.76
N LEU A 25 -3.10 -11.62 13.52
CA LEU A 25 -3.79 -10.85 14.55
C LEU A 25 -4.53 -11.76 15.53
N GLU A 26 -5.26 -12.76 15.00
CA GLU A 26 -5.97 -13.75 15.82
C GLU A 26 -5.01 -14.63 16.62
N SER A 27 -3.89 -15.06 16.01
CA SER A 27 -2.87 -15.88 16.67
C SER A 27 -2.21 -15.18 17.87
N HIS A 28 -2.21 -13.84 17.87
CA HIS A 28 -1.70 -13.01 18.97
C HIS A 28 -2.81 -12.47 19.88
N ALA A 29 -4.06 -12.93 19.71
CA ALA A 29 -5.23 -12.49 20.47
C ALA A 29 -5.40 -10.96 20.48
N ILE A 30 -5.15 -10.31 19.34
CA ILE A 30 -5.32 -8.87 19.19
C ILE A 30 -6.80 -8.54 19.06
N GLU A 31 -7.31 -7.67 19.93
CA GLU A 31 -8.69 -7.21 19.87
C GLU A 31 -8.99 -6.53 18.52
N PRO A 32 -10.15 -6.82 17.88
CA PRO A 32 -10.48 -6.28 16.56
C PRO A 32 -10.42 -4.75 16.49
N GLN A 33 -10.81 -4.06 17.56
CA GLN A 33 -10.76 -2.59 17.62
C GLN A 33 -9.33 -2.07 17.56
N LEU A 34 -8.40 -2.73 18.26
CA LEU A 34 -7.00 -2.39 18.26
C LEU A 34 -6.34 -2.74 16.91
N ALA A 35 -6.69 -3.89 16.34
CA ALA A 35 -6.23 -4.29 15.01
C ALA A 35 -6.63 -3.27 13.94
N LEU A 36 -7.88 -2.82 13.93
CA LEU A 36 -8.36 -1.80 12.99
C LEU A 36 -7.62 -0.46 13.15
N ALA A 37 -7.39 -0.02 14.38
CA ALA A 37 -6.62 1.19 14.64
C ALA A 37 -5.16 1.08 14.13
N ALA A 38 -4.52 -0.08 14.31
CA ALA A 38 -3.18 -0.33 13.79
C ALA A 38 -3.15 -0.40 12.26
N ILE A 39 -4.11 -1.07 11.63
CA ILE A 39 -4.22 -1.16 10.17
C ILE A 39 -4.40 0.22 9.54
N GLU A 40 -5.18 1.11 10.16
CA GLU A 40 -5.36 2.48 9.69
C GLU A 40 -4.04 3.28 9.72
N ILE A 41 -3.19 3.04 10.72
CA ILE A 41 -1.85 3.65 10.77
C ILE A 41 -0.97 3.12 9.64
N VAL A 42 -0.94 1.79 9.44
CA VAL A 42 -0.17 1.15 8.36
C VAL A 42 -0.63 1.64 6.99
N LYS A 43 -1.95 1.74 6.77
CA LYS A 43 -2.53 2.27 5.54
C LYS A 43 -2.00 3.67 5.24
N ARG A 44 -2.05 4.57 6.21
CA ARG A 44 -1.56 5.94 6.04
C ARG A 44 -0.05 5.96 5.73
N ASP A 45 0.78 5.15 6.40
CA ASP A 45 2.22 5.07 6.08
C ASP A 45 2.46 4.65 4.63
N LEU A 46 1.71 3.63 4.15
CA LEU A 46 1.81 3.16 2.77
C LEU A 46 1.33 4.22 1.77
N GLU A 47 0.22 4.91 2.05
CA GLU A 47 -0.28 6.01 1.21
C GLU A 47 0.75 7.16 1.12
N HIS A 48 1.38 7.52 2.24
CA HIS A 48 2.46 8.51 2.26
C HIS A 48 3.65 8.07 1.42
N ARG A 49 4.10 6.81 1.53
CA ARG A 49 5.19 6.27 0.71
C ARG A 49 4.89 6.32 -0.78
N LEU A 50 3.66 6.00 -1.18
CA LEU A 50 3.22 6.08 -2.57
C LEU A 50 3.19 7.53 -3.08
N ALA A 51 2.78 8.48 -2.23
CA ALA A 51 2.81 9.90 -2.57
C ALA A 51 4.24 10.45 -2.66
N ASP A 52 5.13 10.02 -1.78
CA ASP A 52 6.55 10.41 -1.79
C ASP A 52 7.25 9.88 -3.05
N ASP A 53 7.02 8.63 -3.45
CA ASP A 53 7.54 8.07 -4.71
C ASP A 53 7.02 8.81 -5.95
N ALA A 54 5.76 9.28 -5.91
CA ALA A 54 5.19 10.10 -6.99
C ALA A 54 5.86 11.49 -7.08
N SER A 55 6.27 12.07 -5.95
CA SER A 55 6.95 13.38 -5.90
C SER A 55 8.38 13.34 -6.45
N ILE A 56 9.07 12.19 -6.37
CA ILE A 56 10.44 12.03 -6.86
C ILE A 56 10.49 11.96 -8.40
N THR A 57 9.42 11.48 -9.04
CA THR A 57 9.38 11.32 -10.50
C THR A 57 9.09 12.63 -11.24
N THR A 58 8.41 13.60 -10.62
CA THR A 58 8.04 14.88 -11.26
C THR A 58 9.08 15.99 -11.14
N ALA A 59 10.09 15.85 -10.27
CA ALA A 59 11.09 16.90 -10.03
C ALA A 59 12.35 16.83 -10.93
N ARG A 60 12.45 15.87 -11.87
CA ARG A 60 13.68 15.62 -12.66
C ARG A 60 13.69 16.20 -14.08
N GLU A 61 12.73 17.05 -14.48
CA GLU A 61 12.68 17.58 -15.86
C GLU A 61 12.80 19.12 -16.02
N ASP A 62 12.85 19.92 -14.95
CA ASP A 62 12.81 21.40 -15.09
C ASP A 62 14.15 22.15 -14.89
N HIS A 63 15.30 21.58 -15.32
CA HIS A 63 16.59 22.30 -15.25
C HIS A 63 17.44 22.26 -16.53
N GLN A 64 16.83 22.38 -17.71
CA GLN A 64 17.58 22.79 -18.90
C GLN A 64 16.78 23.79 -19.76
N SER A 65 16.38 24.91 -19.17
CA SER A 65 16.09 26.11 -19.95
C SER A 65 17.17 27.17 -19.71
N SER A 66 17.79 27.55 -20.81
CA SER A 66 18.33 28.90 -21.05
C SER A 66 19.70 29.23 -20.45
N ASN A 67 20.76 28.94 -21.21
CA ASN A 67 21.78 29.95 -21.40
C ASN A 67 21.74 30.41 -22.86
N VAL A 68 20.83 31.35 -23.13
CA VAL A 68 20.97 32.26 -24.26
C VAL A 68 22.11 33.21 -23.92
N ASN A 69 23.00 33.46 -24.87
CA ASN A 69 23.46 34.84 -25.01
C ASN A 69 23.61 35.20 -26.49
N PRO A 70 23.11 36.38 -26.89
CA PRO A 70 23.23 36.89 -28.25
C PRO A 70 24.54 37.66 -28.42
N LEU A 71 25.15 37.50 -29.60
CA LEU A 71 25.81 38.52 -30.44
C LEU A 71 26.48 37.81 -31.63
#